data_AF-W7SBC9-F1
#
_entry.id   AF-W7SBC9-F1
#
_cell.length_a   1.000
_cell.length_b   1.000
_cell.length_c   1.000
_cell.angle_alpha   90.00
_cell.angle_beta   90.00
_cell.angle_gamma   90.00
#
_symmetry.space_group_name_H-M   'P 1'
#
loop_
_entity.id
_entity.type
_entity.pdbx_description
1 polymer ?
#
loop_
_entity_poly.entity_id
_entity_poly.type
_entity_poly.pdbx_seq_one_letter_code
_entity_poly.pdbx_strand_id
1 'polypeptide(L)'
;MGIYVSVRGWLECDEKQLAAIREVIAAHDEGFYSGGWGFPAKPFNWISYVFYGGDIRHLSVDWFLGQLAAIARIPASDEDNDRVRGLFFASHEQDGLSEWQVRDGQVLVSAGDDRYRYLDE
;
A
#
# COMPACT_ATOMS: atom_id res chain seq x y z
N MET A 1 -4.13 -17.27 -19.72
CA MET A 1 -4.46 -17.08 -18.29
C MET A 1 -3.30 -16.33 -17.69
N GLY A 2 -3.52 -15.19 -17.05
CA GLY A 2 -2.44 -14.42 -16.40
C GLY A 2 -2.31 -14.82 -14.95
N ILE A 3 -1.10 -14.74 -14.39
CA ILE A 3 -0.84 -14.93 -12.96
C ILE A 3 -1.20 -13.62 -12.25
N TYR A 4 -2.04 -13.72 -11.23
CA TYR A 4 -2.45 -12.58 -10.41
C TYR A 4 -1.86 -12.65 -9.01
N VAL A 5 -1.85 -11.50 -8.35
CA VAL A 5 -1.43 -11.32 -6.97
C VAL A 5 -2.53 -10.50 -6.29
N SER A 6 -3.15 -11.09 -5.27
CA SER A 6 -4.19 -10.42 -4.49
C SER A 6 -3.54 -9.56 -3.42
N VAL A 7 -3.57 -8.25 -3.59
CA VAL A 7 -2.97 -7.29 -2.66
C VAL A 7 -4.05 -6.64 -1.81
N ARG A 8 -3.83 -6.61 -0.49
CA ARG A 8 -4.73 -5.98 0.47
C ARG A 8 -3.95 -5.35 1.61
N GLY A 9 -4.33 -4.14 2.02
CA GLY A 9 -3.62 -3.45 3.10
C GLY A 9 -4.10 -2.04 3.34
N TRP A 10 -3.32 -1.31 4.13
CA TRP A 10 -3.64 0.05 4.54
C TRP A 10 -2.39 0.90 4.75
N LEU A 11 -2.59 2.22 4.68
CA LEU A 11 -1.65 3.27 5.04
C LEU A 11 -2.29 4.18 6.08
N GLU A 12 -1.50 4.60 7.05
CA GLU A 12 -1.81 5.60 8.07
C GLU A 12 -1.01 6.87 7.77
N CYS A 13 -1.70 8.01 7.79
CA CYS A 13 -1.14 9.30 7.39
C CYS A 13 -1.96 10.48 7.95
N ASP A 14 -1.35 11.66 8.04
CA ASP A 14 -2.06 12.91 8.33
C ASP A 14 -2.75 13.51 7.08
N GLU A 15 -3.42 14.66 7.22
CA GLU A 15 -4.13 15.33 6.12
C GLU A 15 -3.21 15.80 4.97
N LYS A 16 -2.02 16.34 5.27
CA LYS A 16 -1.07 16.82 4.25
C LYS A 16 -0.45 15.64 3.51
N GLN A 17 -0.10 14.59 4.24
CA GLN A 17 0.38 13.33 3.68
C GLN A 17 -0.70 12.66 2.84
N LEU A 18 -1.96 12.67 3.28
CA LEU A 18 -3.09 12.15 2.50
C LEU A 18 -3.22 12.86 1.15
N ALA A 19 -3.09 14.19 1.12
CA ALA A 19 -3.07 14.94 -0.12
C ALA A 19 -1.89 14.51 -1.01
N ALA A 20 -0.68 14.40 -0.46
CA ALA A 20 0.50 13.94 -1.21
C ALA A 20 0.36 12.49 -1.72
N ILE A 21 -0.26 11.59 -0.96
CA ILE A 21 -0.54 10.21 -1.38
C ILE A 21 -1.42 10.21 -2.63
N ARG A 22 -2.46 11.05 -2.67
CA ARG A 22 -3.33 11.17 -3.86
C ARG A 22 -2.55 11.60 -5.10
N GLU A 23 -1.63 12.56 -4.94
CA GLU A 23 -0.78 13.00 -6.04
C GLU A 23 0.18 11.90 -6.51
N VAL A 24 0.78 11.15 -5.59
CA VAL A 24 1.65 10.01 -5.94
C VAL A 24 0.88 8.94 -6.70
N ILE A 25 -0.33 8.59 -6.24
CA ILE A 25 -1.19 7.61 -6.90
C ILE A 25 -1.59 8.09 -8.30
N ALA A 26 -2.03 9.34 -8.43
CA ALA A 26 -2.40 9.93 -9.72
C ALA A 26 -1.22 9.99 -10.70
N ALA A 27 -0.01 10.29 -10.23
CA ALA A 27 1.18 10.35 -11.07
C ALA A 27 1.67 8.97 -11.56
N HIS A 28 1.32 7.90 -10.83
CA HIS A 28 1.64 6.51 -11.18
C HIS A 28 0.49 5.81 -11.93
N ASP A 29 -0.57 6.54 -12.29
CA ASP A 29 -1.78 5.93 -12.86
C ASP A 29 -1.54 5.42 -14.29
N GLU A 30 -1.28 4.13 -14.42
CA GLU A 30 -1.31 3.39 -15.70
C GLU A 30 -2.71 2.78 -15.98
N GLY A 31 -3.75 3.29 -15.31
CA GLY A 31 -5.14 3.20 -15.75
C GLY A 31 -6.04 2.24 -14.97
N PHE A 32 -5.57 1.03 -14.61
CA PHE A 32 -6.49 -0.01 -14.08
C PHE A 32 -6.34 -0.30 -12.58
N TYR A 33 -5.13 -0.35 -12.05
CA TYR A 33 -4.91 -0.82 -10.66
C TYR A 33 -5.09 0.28 -9.61
N SER A 34 -5.00 1.56 -10.00
CA SER A 34 -5.26 2.71 -9.12
C SER A 34 -6.68 2.70 -8.54
N GLY A 35 -7.64 2.04 -9.20
CA GLY A 35 -9.01 1.88 -8.70
C GLY A 35 -9.13 1.02 -7.43
N GLY A 36 -8.09 0.28 -7.05
CA GLY A 36 -8.04 -0.47 -5.79
C GLY A 36 -7.87 0.41 -4.55
N TRP A 37 -7.49 1.68 -4.72
CA TRP A 37 -7.32 2.62 -3.61
C TRP A 37 -8.67 3.14 -3.09
N GLY A 38 -8.92 2.92 -1.80
CA GLY A 38 -10.06 3.43 -1.04
C GLY A 38 -9.63 4.54 -0.08
N PHE A 39 -10.33 5.68 -0.14
CA PHE A 39 -10.07 6.82 0.72
C PHE A 39 -11.26 7.10 1.64
N PRO A 40 -11.02 7.64 2.86
CA PRO A 40 -12.09 8.02 3.75
C PRO A 40 -12.92 9.16 3.13
N ALA A 41 -14.26 8.99 3.09
CA ALA A 41 -15.17 9.99 2.51
C ALA A 41 -15.27 11.26 3.36
N LYS A 42 -14.97 11.16 4.66
CA LYS A 42 -14.90 12.27 5.60
C LYS A 42 -13.68 12.08 6.50
N PRO A 43 -12.92 13.15 6.81
CA PRO A 43 -11.89 13.08 7.84
C PRO A 43 -12.49 12.61 9.17
N PHE A 44 -11.75 11.76 9.89
CA PHE A 44 -12.11 11.31 11.23
C PHE A 44 -10.88 11.49 12.13
N ASN A 45 -10.88 12.55 12.95
CA ASN A 45 -9.73 12.99 13.75
C ASN A 45 -8.51 13.43 12.90
N TRP A 46 -7.31 13.38 13.49
CA TRP A 46 -6.06 13.85 12.89
C TRP A 46 -5.32 12.80 12.04
N ILE A 47 -5.72 11.52 12.12
CA ILE A 47 -5.16 10.41 11.35
C ILE A 47 -6.17 9.91 10.33
N SER A 48 -5.71 9.73 9.09
CA SER A 48 -6.45 9.11 8.00
C SER A 48 -5.87 7.74 7.66
N TYR A 49 -6.77 6.80 7.35
CA TYR A 49 -6.41 5.48 6.85
C TYR A 49 -6.82 5.34 5.39
N VAL A 50 -5.86 5.06 4.53
CA VAL A 50 -6.06 4.79 3.10
C VAL A 50 -5.93 3.29 2.89
N PHE A 51 -6.88 2.68 2.20
CA PHE A 51 -6.92 1.23 1.99
C PHE A 51 -6.57 0.90 0.55
N TYR A 52 -5.97 -0.26 0.33
CA TYR A 52 -5.90 -0.87 -0.98
C TYR A 52 -6.47 -2.27 -0.93
N GLY A 53 -7.26 -2.62 -1.94
CA GLY A 53 -7.70 -3.99 -2.18
C GLY A 53 -7.88 -4.21 -3.68
N GLY A 54 -7.18 -5.20 -4.23
CA GLY A 54 -7.36 -5.57 -5.63
C GLY A 54 -6.39 -6.64 -6.10
N ASP A 55 -6.77 -7.29 -7.20
CA ASP A 55 -5.93 -8.26 -7.88
C ASP A 55 -5.13 -7.55 -8.98
N ILE A 56 -3.81 -7.62 -8.87
CA ILE A 56 -2.90 -7.08 -9.88
C ILE A 56 -2.22 -8.22 -10.62
N ARG A 57 -1.77 -7.98 -11.85
CA ARG A 57 -0.92 -8.97 -12.53
C ARG A 57 0.39 -9.12 -11.77
N HIS A 58 0.95 -10.32 -11.74
CA HIS A 58 2.26 -10.58 -11.14
C HIS A 58 3.34 -9.64 -11.72
N LEU A 59 3.32 -9.36 -13.03
CA LEU A 59 4.23 -8.42 -13.69
C LEU A 59 4.07 -6.95 -13.24
N SER A 60 2.98 -6.62 -12.54
CA SER A 60 2.68 -5.28 -12.03
C SER A 60 3.00 -5.13 -10.55
N VAL A 61 3.52 -6.17 -9.88
CA VAL A 61 3.94 -6.10 -8.47
C VAL A 61 5.04 -5.05 -8.27
N ASP A 62 6.07 -5.05 -9.11
CA ASP A 62 7.17 -4.08 -9.01
C ASP A 62 6.68 -2.63 -9.21
N TRP A 63 5.71 -2.43 -10.10
CA TRP A 63 5.05 -1.13 -10.26
C TRP A 63 4.35 -0.69 -8.96
N PHE A 64 3.60 -1.59 -8.33
CA PHE A 64 2.87 -1.27 -7.09
C PHE A 64 3.84 -1.02 -5.92
N LEU A 65 4.90 -1.83 -5.79
CA LEU A 65 5.96 -1.60 -4.82
C LEU A 65 6.68 -0.27 -5.06
N GLY A 66 6.86 0.13 -6.33
CA GLY A 66 7.37 1.45 -6.69
C GLY A 66 6.47 2.59 -6.22
N GLN A 67 5.15 2.46 -6.43
CA GLN A 67 4.17 3.42 -5.93
C GLN A 67 4.18 3.50 -4.38
N LEU A 68 4.22 2.35 -3.69
CA LEU A 68 4.36 2.31 -2.23
C LEU A 68 5.68 2.93 -1.75
N ALA A 69 6.78 2.73 -2.48
CA ALA A 69 8.07 3.33 -2.14
C ALA A 69 8.06 4.85 -2.33
N ALA A 70 7.36 5.37 -3.34
CA ALA A 70 7.14 6.80 -3.49
C ALA A 70 6.29 7.37 -2.35
N ILE A 71 5.23 6.66 -1.95
CA ILE A 71 4.39 7.03 -0.79
C ILE A 71 5.21 7.02 0.51
N ALA A 72 6.00 5.99 0.76
CA ALA A 72 6.80 5.86 1.97
C ALA A 72 7.75 7.05 2.16
N ARG A 73 8.30 7.58 1.06
CA ARG A 73 9.24 8.71 1.07
C ARG A 73 8.59 10.06 1.38
N ILE A 74 7.26 10.17 1.39
CA ILE A 74 6.56 11.40 1.76
C ILE A 74 7.11 11.84 3.15
N PRO A 75 7.58 13.09 3.27
CA PRO A 75 8.15 13.57 4.52
C PRO A 75 7.07 13.65 5.61
N ALA A 76 7.50 13.66 6.86
CA ALA A 76 6.64 14.08 7.96
C ALA A 76 6.16 15.52 7.73
N SER A 77 4.95 15.84 8.18
CA SER A 77 4.31 17.13 7.89
C SER A 77 4.36 18.14 9.04
N ASP A 78 4.87 17.69 10.19
CA ASP A 78 4.99 18.41 11.46
C ASP A 78 6.27 18.03 12.25
N GLU A 79 6.37 18.52 13.49
CA GLU A 79 7.54 18.36 14.37
C GLU A 79 7.65 16.96 15.02
N ASP A 80 6.57 16.17 15.01
CA ASP A 80 6.55 14.81 15.57
C ASP A 80 7.27 13.81 14.67
N ASN A 81 7.60 14.24 13.44
CA ASN A 81 8.37 13.49 12.45
C ASN A 81 7.72 12.13 12.08
N ASP A 82 6.41 12.03 12.23
CA ASP A 82 5.64 10.86 11.84
C ASP A 82 5.52 10.78 10.31
N ARG A 83 6.11 9.72 9.75
CA ARG A 83 5.99 9.38 8.33
C ARG A 83 4.79 8.48 8.09
N VAL A 84 4.40 8.38 6.82
CA VAL A 84 3.41 7.37 6.39
C VAL A 84 3.85 5.98 6.85
N ARG A 85 2.92 5.27 7.51
CA ARG A 85 3.10 3.88 7.94
C ARG A 85 2.04 3.00 7.30
N GLY A 86 2.25 1.71 7.21
CA GLY A 86 1.26 0.82 6.64
C GLY A 86 1.67 -0.64 6.60
N LEU A 87 0.69 -1.49 6.31
CA LEU A 87 0.86 -2.93 6.22
C LEU A 87 0.02 -3.47 5.07
N PHE A 88 0.63 -4.29 4.23
CA PHE A 88 -0.02 -5.00 3.14
C PHE A 88 0.34 -6.48 3.18
N PHE A 89 -0.60 -7.28 2.72
CA PHE A 89 -0.41 -8.68 2.39
C PHE A 89 -0.65 -8.87 0.90
N ALA A 90 0.24 -9.62 0.26
CA ALA A 90 0.12 -10.00 -1.13
C ALA A 90 0.20 -11.51 -1.25
N SER A 91 -0.91 -12.11 -1.68
CA SER A 91 -1.06 -13.55 -1.91
C SER A 91 -0.65 -13.84 -3.36
N HIS A 92 0.49 -14.50 -3.55
CA HIS A 92 1.02 -14.85 -4.87
C HIS A 92 0.62 -16.28 -5.21
N GLU A 93 -0.05 -16.49 -6.35
CA GLU A 93 -0.53 -17.82 -6.77
C GLU A 93 0.55 -18.92 -6.78
N GLN A 94 1.83 -18.55 -6.96
CA GLN A 94 2.95 -19.48 -7.03
C GLN A 94 3.95 -19.37 -5.88
N ASP A 95 4.10 -18.17 -5.30
CA ASP A 95 5.14 -17.87 -4.30
C ASP A 95 4.58 -17.81 -2.86
N GLY A 96 3.26 -17.94 -2.70
CA GLY A 96 2.55 -17.86 -1.43
C GLY A 96 2.43 -16.43 -0.90
N LEU A 97 2.20 -16.29 0.40
CA LEU A 97 1.98 -14.99 1.04
C LEU A 97 3.29 -14.20 1.23
N SER A 98 3.23 -12.90 0.93
CA SER A 98 4.25 -11.91 1.33
C SER A 98 3.65 -10.77 2.16
N GLU A 99 4.43 -10.25 3.09
CA GLU A 99 4.08 -9.11 3.95
C GLU A 99 4.92 -7.89 3.53
N TRP A 100 4.26 -6.76 3.30
CA TRP A 100 4.91 -5.51 2.91
C TRP A 100 4.63 -4.44 3.98
N GLN A 101 5.69 -3.99 4.65
CA GLN A 101 5.61 -2.96 5.68
C GLN A 101 6.06 -1.62 5.09
N VAL A 102 5.20 -0.62 5.19
CA VAL A 102 5.56 0.78 4.91
C VAL A 102 5.94 1.41 6.24
N ARG A 103 7.20 1.77 6.42
CA ARG A 103 7.69 2.48 7.61
C ARG A 103 9.03 3.13 7.37
N ASP A 104 9.35 4.14 8.16
CA ASP A 104 10.68 4.79 8.19
C ASP A 104 11.19 5.26 6.81
N GLY A 105 10.28 5.67 5.93
CA GLY A 105 10.65 6.14 4.59
C GLY A 105 10.83 5.04 3.55
N GLN A 106 10.51 3.78 3.88
CA GLN A 106 10.84 2.60 3.07
C GLN A 106 9.67 1.61 3.00
N VAL A 107 9.78 0.68 2.04
CA VAL A 107 8.94 -0.52 1.94
C VAL A 107 9.82 -1.73 2.22
N LEU A 108 9.51 -2.47 3.28
CA LEU A 108 10.19 -3.71 3.63
C LEU A 108 9.30 -4.88 3.21
N VAL A 109 9.86 -5.78 2.41
CA VAL A 109 9.16 -6.97 1.92
C VAL A 109 9.75 -8.19 2.62
N SER A 110 8.89 -9.03 3.18
CA SER A 110 9.26 -10.31 3.79
C SER A 110 8.26 -11.40 3.41
N ALA A 111 8.66 -12.66 3.62
CA ALA A 111 7.71 -13.78 3.56
C ALA A 111 6.60 -13.56 4.61
N GLY A 112 5.37 -13.95 4.26
CA GLY A 112 4.25 -13.94 5.19
C GLY A 112 4.44 -14.96 6.31
N ASP A 113 4.04 -14.59 7.53
CA ASP A 113 4.01 -15.52 8.66
C ASP A 113 2.86 -16.53 8.48
N ASP A 114 3.10 -17.79 8.87
CA ASP A 114 2.13 -18.89 8.82
C ASP A 114 0.77 -18.57 9.47
N ARG A 115 0.75 -17.68 10.46
CA ARG A 115 -0.49 -17.20 11.11
C ARG A 115 -1.45 -16.49 10.15
N TYR A 116 -0.95 -16.02 9.01
CA TYR A 116 -1.73 -15.29 8.00
C TYR A 116 -2.12 -16.15 6.80
N ARG A 117 -1.87 -17.47 6.84
CA ARG A 117 -2.18 -18.39 5.72
C ARG A 117 -3.66 -18.36 5.29
N TYR A 118 -4.58 -17.99 6.18
CA TYR A 118 -6.01 -17.81 5.84
C TYR A 118 -6.27 -16.67 4.82
N LEU A 119 -5.27 -15.84 4.52
CA LEU A 119 -5.33 -14.80 3.48
C LEU A 119 -4.84 -15.30 2.11
N ASP A 120 -4.24 -16.49 2.06
CA ASP A 120 -3.61 -17.12 0.90
C ASP A 120 -4.46 -18.28 0.33
N GLU A 121 -5.68 -18.48 0.85
CA GLU A 121 -6.65 -19.50 0.41
C GLU A 121 -7.43 -19.11 -0.84
#